data_AF-A0A2G6CN00-F1
#
_entry.id   AF-A0A2G6CN00-F1
#
_cell.length_a   1.000
_cell.length_b   1.000
_cell.length_c   1.000
_cell.angle_alpha   90.00
_cell.angle_beta   90.00
_cell.angle_gamma   90.00
#
_symmetry.space_group_name_H-M   'P 1'
#
loop_
_entity.id
_entity.type
_entity.pdbx_description
1 polymer ?
#
loop_
_entity_poly.entity_id
_entity_poly.type
_entity_poly.pdbx_seq_one_letter_code
_entity_poly.pdbx_strand_id
1 'polypeptide(L)'
;MPDRPRALRAGLRGLLFDLDGVLVDSVHAWHRTIDQGARRRGLPGVSWERFVGTFGQGVAADQRSFFPTLSVDEVFALYNEAFLEHTDAVEVMPGALELLDELAARGLAAAVVTNTPRLIAERVLAHTGIGPQVQALSAGGDGPEKPDPAPIHRALEALGLGSDEVLYVGDSASDAGATAAAGVRFIGRGYEAEQRVETLPELLPLLDGAGALRPAPLRVLDEGEPTHGVYRGVIADTSFDGLRTEDVVGRLRARAAQKRWCYVGVYGPRLIAACCVIDLTYLASCFAFAFDRQSGRIIDHHQVSPRLWPWVPDTPSAGHTRYGWPRAKATISADGLRRHLGCDIGRGAERLRVDAWLDERDVAGLSLVSPQGTPSSPWAFGYTYKLSGLPVEGTITLGGERVSLHDHQAVVDYTHGLPPRDTRWLWASGCGRCPDGVPIAFNCVSGWNDGVGLGGENAAWIDGELRPLSPVRFERPSPDRWQLRGPELALDFVREAQREQRVDLKLIASIYTQPLGRFSGWILNGRGQKREIEQASGVTEDHRARW
;
A
#
# COMPACT_ATOMS: atom_id res chain seq x y z
N MET A 1 6.64 23.83 0.82
CA MET A 1 5.60 22.82 1.11
C MET A 1 6.23 21.86 2.09
N PRO A 2 5.63 21.57 3.27
CA PRO A 2 6.18 20.54 4.13
C PRO A 2 5.92 19.18 3.46
N ASP A 3 7.01 18.44 3.26
CA ASP A 3 7.05 17.16 2.56
C ASP A 3 6.22 16.09 3.27
N ARG A 4 5.47 15.31 2.48
CA ARG A 4 4.70 14.14 2.95
C ARG A 4 5.65 12.94 3.15
N PRO A 5 5.34 12.03 4.10
CA PRO A 5 6.22 10.93 4.49
C PRO A 5 6.55 9.99 3.32
N ARG A 6 7.83 9.67 3.15
CA ARG A 6 8.35 8.66 2.21
C ARG A 6 8.18 7.26 2.80
N ALA A 7 7.74 6.30 1.97
CA ALA A 7 7.58 4.90 2.36
C ALA A 7 8.93 4.21 2.65
N LEU A 8 8.93 3.27 3.61
CA LEU A 8 10.12 2.54 4.07
C LEU A 8 10.42 1.30 3.18
N ARG A 9 11.70 1.07 2.86
CA ARG A 9 12.22 0.07 1.90
C ARG A 9 11.92 -1.40 2.27
N ALA A 10 11.87 -2.26 1.25
CA ALA A 10 12.06 -3.71 1.38
C ALA A 10 13.43 -4.00 2.02
N GLY A 11 13.48 -4.80 3.09
CA GLY A 11 14.72 -5.17 3.81
C GLY A 11 14.82 -4.72 5.27
N LEU A 12 13.76 -4.16 5.87
CA LEU A 12 13.72 -3.87 7.30
C LEU A 12 13.79 -5.16 8.13
N ARG A 13 14.70 -5.22 9.10
CA ARG A 13 14.92 -6.37 9.99
C ARG A 13 14.98 -6.03 11.47
N GLY A 14 15.02 -4.75 11.84
CA GLY A 14 14.98 -4.37 13.25
C GLY A 14 14.74 -2.89 13.51
N LEU A 15 14.43 -2.58 14.77
CA LEU A 15 14.24 -1.23 15.27
C LEU A 15 15.16 -0.98 16.47
N LEU A 16 15.74 0.21 16.48
CA LEU A 16 16.50 0.76 17.58
C LEU A 16 15.64 1.82 18.26
N PHE A 17 15.61 1.82 19.59
CA PHE A 17 14.81 2.75 20.37
C PHE A 17 15.69 3.50 21.37
N ASP A 18 15.45 4.80 21.56
CA ASP A 18 15.81 5.40 22.84
C ASP A 18 14.94 4.83 23.97
N LEU A 19 15.38 5.00 25.22
CA LEU A 19 14.67 4.53 26.39
C LEU A 19 13.76 5.62 26.96
N ASP A 20 14.35 6.63 27.58
CA ASP A 20 13.68 7.72 28.28
C ASP A 20 12.92 8.61 27.29
N GLY A 21 11.64 8.90 27.55
CA GLY A 21 10.80 9.71 26.64
C GLY A 21 10.25 8.96 25.42
N VAL A 22 10.74 7.75 25.16
CA VAL A 22 10.31 6.91 24.03
C VAL A 22 9.61 5.64 24.49
N LEU A 23 10.32 4.70 25.12
CA LEU A 23 9.75 3.44 25.60
C LEU A 23 9.19 3.55 27.02
N VAL A 24 9.72 4.48 27.82
CA VAL A 24 9.30 4.72 29.19
C VAL A 24 9.13 6.22 29.45
N ASP A 25 8.16 6.56 30.28
CA ASP A 25 8.10 7.88 30.93
C ASP A 25 8.87 7.82 32.24
N SER A 26 10.05 8.42 32.26
CA SER A 26 10.99 8.44 33.39
C SER A 26 11.26 9.85 33.92
N VAL A 27 10.58 10.87 33.40
CA VAL A 27 10.90 12.29 33.66
C VAL A 27 10.84 12.62 35.16
N HIS A 28 9.85 12.07 35.86
CA HIS A 28 9.68 12.27 37.30
C HIS A 28 10.69 11.47 38.14
N ALA A 29 11.12 10.29 37.67
CA ALA A 29 12.15 9.49 38.32
C ALA A 29 13.49 10.25 38.31
N TRP A 30 13.85 10.79 37.15
CA TRP A 30 15.06 11.57 36.95
C TRP A 30 15.04 12.89 37.72
N HIS A 31 13.93 13.62 37.71
CA HIS A 31 13.79 14.83 38.51
C HIS A 31 14.02 14.56 40.00
N ARG A 32 13.37 13.53 40.55
CA ARG A 32 13.55 13.11 41.95
C ARG A 32 14.99 12.72 42.26
N THR A 33 15.62 11.95 41.37
CA THR A 33 17.01 11.51 41.50
C THR A 33 17.97 12.70 41.58
N ILE A 34 17.81 13.67 40.68
CA ILE A 34 18.67 14.86 40.61
C ILE A 34 18.43 15.80 41.78
N ASP A 35 17.17 16.12 42.12
CA ASP A 35 16.85 17.01 43.23
C ASP A 35 17.31 16.42 44.57
N GLN A 36 17.03 15.13 44.81
CA GLN A 36 17.48 14.45 46.02
C GLN A 36 19.01 14.37 46.08
N GLY A 37 19.67 14.05 44.97
CA GLY A 37 21.12 14.01 44.86
C GLY A 37 21.77 15.37 45.18
N ALA A 38 21.24 16.45 44.63
CA ALA A 38 21.71 17.81 44.90
C ALA A 38 21.57 18.15 46.39
N ARG A 39 20.39 17.90 46.98
CA ARG A 39 20.14 18.17 48.41
C ARG A 39 21.03 17.35 49.34
N ARG A 40 21.26 16.06 49.05
CA ARG A 40 22.15 15.18 49.84
C ARG A 40 23.61 15.68 49.85
N ARG A 41 24.03 16.40 48.80
CA ARG A 41 25.37 17.01 48.69
C ARG A 41 25.43 18.47 49.18
N GLY A 42 24.34 18.99 49.77
CA GLY A 42 24.27 20.36 50.25
C GLY A 42 24.18 21.43 49.14
N LEU A 43 23.88 21.01 47.90
CA LEU A 43 23.64 21.91 46.78
C LEU A 43 22.17 22.39 46.77
N PRO A 44 21.87 23.52 46.10
CA PRO A 44 20.49 23.96 45.93
C PRO A 44 19.63 22.89 45.23
N GLY A 45 18.40 22.71 45.71
CA GLY A 45 17.42 21.84 45.06
C GLY A 45 17.16 22.25 43.61
N VAL A 46 16.73 21.29 42.80
CA VAL A 46 16.50 21.46 41.37
C VAL A 46 15.01 21.63 41.11
N SER A 47 14.60 22.81 40.64
CA SER A 47 13.21 23.05 40.26
C SER A 47 12.84 22.28 39.00
N TRP A 48 11.56 21.99 38.84
CA TRP A 48 11.03 21.28 37.67
C TRP A 48 11.40 21.98 36.36
N GLU A 49 11.22 23.30 36.29
CA GLU A 49 11.49 24.10 35.08
C GLU A 49 12.97 24.03 34.67
N ARG A 50 13.86 24.04 35.65
CA ARG A 50 15.31 23.96 35.41
C ARG A 50 15.72 22.56 34.94
N PHE A 51 15.07 21.52 35.45
CA PHE A 51 15.33 20.14 35.08
C PHE A 51 14.82 19.81 33.67
N VAL A 52 13.58 20.17 33.34
CA VAL A 52 12.99 19.84 32.03
C VAL A 52 13.83 20.37 30.86
N GLY A 53 14.51 21.52 31.03
CA GLY A 53 15.40 22.09 30.01
C GLY A 53 16.68 21.30 29.73
N THR A 54 17.07 20.34 30.58
CA THR A 54 18.29 19.54 30.43
C THR A 54 18.01 18.04 30.30
N PHE A 55 16.75 17.62 30.42
CA PHE A 55 16.34 16.23 30.30
C PHE A 55 16.80 15.60 28.97
N GLY A 56 17.33 14.37 29.04
CA GLY A 56 17.83 13.63 27.87
C GLY A 56 19.22 14.05 27.34
N GLN A 57 19.93 14.99 27.97
CA GLN A 57 21.23 15.49 27.49
C GLN A 57 22.46 14.74 28.05
N GLY A 58 22.26 13.74 28.91
CA GLY A 58 23.31 12.89 29.47
C GLY A 58 24.03 13.48 30.69
N VAL A 59 24.82 12.62 31.36
CA VAL A 59 25.41 12.90 32.68
C VAL A 59 26.35 14.11 32.66
N ALA A 60 27.10 14.31 31.58
CA ALA A 60 28.00 15.45 31.47
C ALA A 60 27.25 16.79 31.39
N ALA A 61 26.06 16.82 30.78
CA ALA A 61 25.22 18.02 30.72
C ALA A 61 24.60 18.34 32.08
N ASP A 62 24.14 17.32 32.79
CA ASP A 62 23.60 17.47 34.14
C ASP A 62 24.68 17.82 35.17
N GLN A 63 25.90 17.30 35.02
CA GLN A 63 27.04 17.72 35.84
C GLN A 63 27.27 19.23 35.73
N ARG A 64 27.35 19.77 34.51
CA ARG A 64 27.51 21.21 34.29
C ARG A 64 26.34 22.02 34.84
N SER A 65 25.13 21.49 34.72
CA SER A 65 23.89 22.19 35.08
C SER A 65 23.61 22.19 36.57
N PHE A 66 23.79 21.06 37.27
CA PHE A 66 23.31 20.85 38.64
C PHE A 66 24.42 20.52 39.63
N PHE A 67 25.52 19.92 39.18
CA PHE A 67 26.60 19.42 40.03
C PHE A 67 27.97 20.01 39.65
N PRO A 68 28.12 21.34 39.55
CA PRO A 68 29.34 21.96 39.02
C PRO A 68 30.59 21.69 39.85
N THR A 69 30.41 21.26 41.11
CA THR A 69 31.50 20.90 42.04
C THR A 69 31.89 19.42 41.98
N LEU A 70 31.14 18.59 41.25
CA LEU A 70 31.40 17.15 41.11
C LEU A 70 32.03 16.86 39.76
N SER A 71 32.84 15.81 39.68
CA SER A 71 33.26 15.23 38.41
C SER A 71 32.10 14.48 37.72
N VAL A 72 32.22 14.23 36.42
CA VAL A 72 31.23 13.42 35.68
C VAL A 72 31.09 12.02 36.30
N ASP A 73 32.21 11.40 36.71
CA ASP A 73 32.22 10.08 37.35
C ASP A 73 31.50 10.09 38.71
N GLU A 74 31.64 11.16 39.49
CA GLU A 74 30.93 11.32 40.77
C GLU A 74 29.42 11.47 40.58
N VAL A 75 28.98 12.17 39.53
CA VAL A 75 27.56 12.28 39.18
C VAL A 75 27.02 10.95 38.66
N PHE A 76 27.80 10.25 37.83
CA PHE A 76 27.45 8.91 37.34
C PHE A 76 27.26 7.92 38.51
N ALA A 77 28.18 7.91 39.47
CA ALA A 77 28.07 7.08 40.67
C ALA A 77 26.83 7.45 41.51
N LEU A 78 26.56 8.75 41.66
CA LEU A 78 25.38 9.25 42.37
C LEU A 78 24.08 8.78 41.70
N TYR A 79 23.98 8.81 40.36
CA TYR A 79 22.79 8.32 39.66
C TYR A 79 22.57 6.82 39.87
N ASN A 80 23.63 6.01 39.76
CA ASN A 80 23.52 4.57 39.98
C ASN A 80 23.05 4.20 41.40
N GLU A 81 23.37 5.02 42.40
CA GLU A 81 22.89 4.84 43.75
C GLU A 81 21.45 5.36 43.93
N ALA A 82 21.22 6.62 43.55
CA ALA A 82 19.99 7.33 43.90
C ALA A 82 18.79 6.98 43.00
N PHE A 83 19.01 6.68 41.72
CA PHE A 83 17.90 6.38 40.80
C PHE A 83 17.15 5.10 41.19
N LEU A 84 17.85 4.14 41.78
CA LEU A 84 17.24 2.88 42.22
C LEU A 84 16.16 3.10 43.29
N GLU A 85 16.22 4.20 44.04
CA GLU A 85 15.18 4.58 45.02
C GLU A 85 13.88 5.07 44.34
N HIS A 86 13.94 5.48 43.08
CA HIS A 86 12.83 6.12 42.34
C HIS A 86 12.40 5.33 41.11
N THR A 87 12.79 4.06 40.98
CA THR A 87 12.40 3.22 39.83
C THR A 87 10.88 3.04 39.75
N ASP A 88 10.18 3.10 40.89
CA ASP A 88 8.72 3.04 41.00
C ASP A 88 7.98 4.19 40.28
N ALA A 89 8.71 5.26 39.98
CA ALA A 89 8.24 6.43 39.26
C ALA A 89 8.22 6.26 37.73
N VAL A 90 8.80 5.16 37.23
CA VAL A 90 8.99 4.93 35.80
C VAL A 90 7.79 4.17 35.26
N GLU A 91 7.09 4.77 34.30
CA GLU A 91 5.94 4.16 33.65
C GLU A 91 6.28 3.72 32.22
N VAL A 92 5.61 2.67 31.75
CA VAL A 92 5.70 2.26 30.34
C VAL A 92 5.00 3.30 29.47
N MET A 93 5.64 3.73 28.38
CA MET A 93 5.01 4.64 27.42
C MET A 93 3.80 3.93 26.77
N PRO A 94 2.63 4.60 26.62
CA PRO A 94 1.46 3.97 26.00
C PRO A 94 1.76 3.37 24.63
N GLY A 95 1.44 2.07 24.47
CA GLY A 95 1.66 1.33 23.23
C GLY A 95 3.06 0.71 23.07
N ALA A 96 3.97 0.88 24.04
CA ALA A 96 5.34 0.35 23.93
C ALA A 96 5.39 -1.18 23.95
N LEU A 97 4.72 -1.81 24.91
CA LEU A 97 4.71 -3.28 25.03
C LEU A 97 4.00 -3.93 23.84
N GLU A 98 2.88 -3.35 23.41
CA GLU A 98 2.12 -3.82 22.25
C GLU A 98 2.93 -3.72 20.95
N LEU A 99 3.66 -2.61 20.77
CA LEU A 99 4.55 -2.43 19.64
C LEU A 99 5.66 -3.49 19.63
N LEU A 100 6.31 -3.70 20.77
CA LEU A 100 7.42 -4.65 20.89
C LEU A 100 6.96 -6.12 20.71
N ASP A 101 5.79 -6.48 21.22
CA ASP A 101 5.15 -7.77 20.94
C ASP A 101 4.91 -7.97 19.43
N GLU A 102 4.41 -6.92 18.76
CA GLU A 102 4.15 -6.95 17.32
C GLU A 102 5.45 -7.04 16.49
N LEU A 103 6.53 -6.37 16.93
CA LEU A 103 7.86 -6.54 16.33
C LEU A 103 8.35 -7.99 16.44
N ALA A 104 8.22 -8.58 17.63
CA ALA A 104 8.60 -9.98 17.86
C ALA A 104 7.77 -10.94 17.00
N ALA A 105 6.45 -10.72 16.90
CA ALA A 105 5.55 -11.51 16.05
C ALA A 105 5.92 -11.44 14.56
N ARG A 106 6.49 -10.30 14.12
CA ARG A 106 6.98 -10.07 12.75
C ARG A 106 8.41 -10.56 12.51
N GLY A 107 9.09 -11.07 13.53
CA GLY A 107 10.50 -11.47 13.44
C GLY A 107 11.46 -10.30 13.27
N LEU A 108 11.05 -9.08 13.68
CA LEU A 108 11.91 -7.90 13.70
C LEU A 108 12.67 -7.82 15.02
N ALA A 109 13.96 -7.54 14.95
CA ALA A 109 14.79 -7.32 16.13
C ALA A 109 14.45 -5.99 16.80
N ALA A 110 14.58 -5.91 18.13
CA ALA A 110 14.48 -4.67 18.88
C ALA A 110 15.72 -4.48 19.75
N ALA A 111 16.28 -3.28 19.76
CA ALA A 111 17.37 -2.90 20.65
C ALA A 111 17.15 -1.52 21.28
N VAL A 112 17.71 -1.32 22.46
CA VAL A 112 17.69 -0.04 23.17
C VAL A 112 19.06 0.62 23.07
N VAL A 113 19.06 1.90 22.71
CA VAL A 113 20.24 2.75 22.57
C VAL A 113 20.02 4.02 23.40
N THR A 114 20.61 4.08 24.60
CA THR A 114 20.34 5.14 25.58
C THR A 114 21.64 5.71 26.16
N ASN A 115 21.61 6.97 26.59
CA ASN A 115 22.66 7.57 27.41
C ASN A 115 22.45 7.26 28.91
N THR A 116 21.34 6.65 29.29
CA THR A 116 21.08 6.22 30.67
C THR A 116 22.11 5.17 31.10
N PRO A 117 22.75 5.32 32.27
CA PRO A 117 23.73 4.37 32.78
C PRO A 117 23.23 2.93 32.73
N ARG A 118 24.10 1.99 32.33
CA ARG A 118 23.75 0.57 32.16
C ARG A 118 22.96 -0.04 33.31
N LEU A 119 23.43 0.15 34.55
CA LEU A 119 22.77 -0.39 35.74
C LEU A 119 21.32 0.10 35.86
N ILE A 120 21.08 1.37 35.54
CA ILE A 120 19.76 1.99 35.59
C ILE A 120 18.90 1.48 34.44
N ALA A 121 19.42 1.46 33.21
CA ALA A 121 18.70 0.97 32.04
C ALA A 121 18.22 -0.48 32.24
N GLU A 122 19.10 -1.36 32.72
CA GLU A 122 18.76 -2.76 33.03
C GLU A 122 17.69 -2.86 34.11
N ARG A 123 17.77 -2.01 35.15
CA ARG A 123 16.77 -1.98 36.21
C ARG A 123 15.41 -1.51 35.70
N VAL A 124 15.38 -0.48 34.87
CA VAL A 124 14.17 0.05 34.24
C VAL A 124 13.53 -1.01 33.35
N LEU A 125 14.30 -1.63 32.45
CA LEU A 125 13.79 -2.68 31.56
C LEU A 125 13.21 -3.88 32.33
N ALA A 126 13.81 -4.24 33.45
CA ALA A 126 13.30 -5.30 34.33
C ALA A 126 12.02 -4.87 35.07
N HIS A 127 11.95 -3.61 35.53
CA HIS A 127 10.79 -3.08 36.24
C HIS A 127 9.55 -2.95 35.34
N THR A 128 9.75 -2.49 34.11
CA THR A 128 8.67 -2.17 33.17
C THR A 128 8.20 -3.38 32.35
N GLY A 129 8.91 -4.51 32.42
CA GLY A 129 8.59 -5.72 31.66
C GLY A 129 9.02 -5.67 30.19
N ILE A 130 9.76 -4.64 29.77
CA ILE A 130 10.26 -4.47 28.39
C ILE A 130 11.44 -5.42 28.10
N GLY A 131 12.24 -5.75 29.11
CA GLY A 131 13.48 -6.52 28.97
C GLY A 131 13.39 -7.79 28.10
N PRO A 132 12.37 -8.65 28.22
CA PRO A 132 12.24 -9.88 27.42
C PRO A 132 12.14 -9.65 25.90
N GLN A 133 11.70 -8.48 25.45
CA GLN A 133 11.51 -8.16 24.03
C GLN A 133 12.75 -7.45 23.42
N VAL A 134 13.73 -7.05 24.24
CA VAL A 134 14.92 -6.31 23.81
C VAL A 134 16.10 -7.27 23.63
N GLN A 135 16.59 -7.39 22.40
CA GLN A 135 17.66 -8.33 22.03
C GLN A 135 19.07 -7.76 22.25
N ALA A 136 19.21 -6.44 22.26
CA ALA A 136 20.47 -5.76 22.56
C ALA A 136 20.24 -4.45 23.31
N LEU A 137 21.18 -4.11 24.19
CA LEU A 137 21.20 -2.86 24.95
C LEU A 137 22.57 -2.21 24.79
N SER A 138 22.61 -1.00 24.22
CA SER A 138 23.75 -0.08 24.31
C SER A 138 23.37 1.06 25.25
N ALA A 139 24.05 1.13 26.39
CA ALA A 139 23.72 2.05 27.48
C ALA A 139 24.85 3.05 27.76
N GLY A 140 24.55 4.04 28.60
CA GLY A 140 25.53 4.99 29.12
C GLY A 140 26.62 4.28 29.93
N GLY A 141 27.87 4.71 29.73
CA GLY A 141 29.06 4.08 30.33
C GLY A 141 29.70 2.98 29.48
N ASP A 142 29.08 2.53 28.38
CA ASP A 142 29.67 1.53 27.46
C ASP A 142 30.71 2.12 26.48
N GLY A 143 30.89 3.44 26.47
CA GLY A 143 31.75 4.16 25.54
C GLY A 143 31.24 5.59 25.31
N PRO A 144 31.59 6.24 24.17
CA PRO A 144 31.01 7.53 23.79
C PRO A 144 29.48 7.50 23.76
N GLU A 145 28.85 8.60 24.17
CA GLU A 145 27.39 8.79 24.28
C GLU A 145 26.82 9.54 23.07
N LYS A 146 25.51 9.38 22.80
CA LYS A 146 24.80 10.15 21.76
C LYS A 146 25.02 11.66 22.01
N PRO A 147 25.36 12.48 20.99
CA PRO A 147 25.19 12.28 19.55
C PRO A 147 26.34 11.55 18.82
N ASP A 148 27.31 10.96 19.53
CA ASP A 148 28.28 10.07 18.88
C ASP A 148 27.57 8.86 18.27
N PRO A 149 27.97 8.36 17.08
CA PRO A 149 27.32 7.19 16.46
C PRO A 149 27.72 5.84 17.08
N ALA A 150 28.75 5.78 17.93
CA ALA A 150 29.25 4.53 18.51
C ALA A 150 28.17 3.68 19.24
N PRO A 151 27.24 4.25 20.03
CA PRO A 151 26.13 3.48 20.62
C PRO A 151 25.26 2.77 19.60
N ILE A 152 24.98 3.41 18.45
CA ILE A 152 24.19 2.80 17.37
C ILE A 152 24.98 1.67 16.73
N HIS A 153 26.27 1.87 16.46
CA HIS A 153 27.12 0.82 15.89
C HIS A 153 27.24 -0.41 16.81
N ARG A 154 27.34 -0.22 18.14
CA ARG A 154 27.31 -1.32 19.10
C ARG A 154 26.01 -2.11 19.04
N ALA A 155 24.86 -1.42 18.95
CA ALA A 155 23.57 -2.08 18.83
C ALA A 155 23.44 -2.85 17.50
N LEU A 156 23.87 -2.26 16.39
CA LEU A 156 23.91 -2.92 15.08
C LEU A 156 24.79 -4.18 15.09
N GLU A 157 25.98 -4.09 15.67
CA GLU A 157 26.91 -5.22 15.82
C GLU A 157 26.29 -6.35 16.67
N ALA A 158 25.68 -6.00 17.80
CA ALA A 158 25.02 -6.97 18.68
C ALA A 158 23.84 -7.68 18.01
N LEU A 159 23.10 -6.99 17.13
CA LEU A 159 22.00 -7.57 16.36
C LEU A 159 22.46 -8.31 15.08
N GLY A 160 23.71 -8.09 14.63
CA GLY A 160 24.20 -8.58 13.35
C GLY A 160 23.46 -7.96 12.14
N LEU A 161 23.13 -6.67 12.23
CA LEU A 161 22.36 -5.92 11.21
C LEU A 161 23.16 -4.73 10.65
N GLY A 162 22.88 -4.38 9.39
CA GLY A 162 23.36 -3.17 8.73
C GLY A 162 22.51 -1.93 9.04
N SER A 163 23.07 -0.74 8.83
CA SER A 163 22.37 0.54 9.06
C SER A 163 21.17 0.77 8.14
N ASP A 164 21.15 0.12 6.97
CA ASP A 164 20.05 0.12 6.01
C ASP A 164 18.93 -0.87 6.34
N GLU A 165 19.18 -1.82 7.23
CA GLU A 165 18.24 -2.86 7.68
C GLU A 165 17.44 -2.43 8.92
N VAL A 166 17.69 -1.24 9.49
CA VAL A 166 17.03 -0.79 10.73
C VAL A 166 16.43 0.61 10.63
N LEU A 167 15.55 0.93 11.59
CA LEU A 167 15.07 2.28 11.88
C LEU A 167 15.43 2.63 13.32
N TYR A 168 15.64 3.91 13.59
CA TYR A 168 15.83 4.44 14.93
C TYR A 168 14.63 5.31 15.32
N VAL A 169 14.10 5.10 16.52
CA VAL A 169 13.03 5.92 17.12
C VAL A 169 13.58 6.65 18.35
N GLY A 170 13.54 7.99 18.32
CA GLY A 170 14.08 8.85 19.39
C GLY A 170 13.31 10.16 19.52
N ASP A 171 13.54 10.91 20.59
CA ASP A 171 12.81 12.15 20.91
C ASP A 171 13.73 13.36 21.11
N SER A 172 15.04 13.22 20.88
CA SER A 172 16.03 14.26 21.18
C SER A 172 16.94 14.64 20.00
N ALA A 173 17.58 15.80 20.13
CA ALA A 173 18.64 16.24 19.21
C ALA A 173 19.87 15.32 19.25
N SER A 174 20.12 14.67 20.39
CA SER A 174 21.20 13.70 20.55
C SER A 174 20.95 12.46 19.69
N ASP A 175 19.70 11.98 19.63
CA ASP A 175 19.31 10.87 18.74
C ASP A 175 19.46 11.23 17.27
N ALA A 176 18.95 12.41 16.88
CA ALA A 176 19.06 12.90 15.51
C ALA A 176 20.53 13.05 15.07
N GLY A 177 21.40 13.52 15.95
CA GLY A 177 22.84 13.62 15.70
C GLY A 177 23.51 12.24 15.52
N ALA A 178 23.24 11.30 16.44
CA ALA A 178 23.82 9.96 16.39
C ALA A 178 23.39 9.18 15.14
N THR A 179 22.10 9.21 14.81
CA THR A 179 21.52 8.51 13.64
C THR A 179 22.06 9.05 12.33
N ALA A 180 22.17 10.38 12.19
CA ALA A 180 22.76 11.03 11.03
C ALA A 180 24.23 10.61 10.82
N ALA A 181 25.02 10.56 11.89
CA ALA A 181 26.42 10.13 11.83
C ALA A 181 26.57 8.63 11.55
N ALA A 182 25.65 7.79 12.06
CA ALA A 182 25.64 6.35 11.88
C ALA A 182 25.03 5.88 10.53
N GLY A 183 24.42 6.79 9.76
CA GLY A 183 23.73 6.46 8.51
C GLY A 183 22.46 5.64 8.71
N VAL A 184 21.79 5.80 9.85
CA VAL A 184 20.52 5.13 10.19
C VAL A 184 19.36 6.11 10.02
N ARG A 185 18.22 5.62 9.50
CA ARG A 185 17.02 6.45 9.35
C ARG A 185 16.37 6.73 10.71
N PHE A 186 16.05 8.00 10.95
CA PHE A 186 15.49 8.50 12.21
C PHE A 186 13.99 8.77 12.11
N ILE A 187 13.25 8.35 13.13
CA ILE A 187 11.84 8.68 13.35
C ILE A 187 11.74 9.44 14.67
N GLY A 188 11.26 10.67 14.62
CA GLY A 188 11.05 11.52 15.78
C GLY A 188 9.77 11.16 16.52
N ARG A 189 9.85 10.82 17.82
CA ARG A 189 8.70 10.66 18.70
C ARG A 189 8.42 12.01 19.38
N GLY A 190 7.38 12.71 18.93
CA GLY A 190 7.11 14.08 19.40
C GLY A 190 8.22 15.12 19.06
N TYR A 191 9.25 14.69 18.34
CA TYR A 191 10.42 15.47 17.94
C TYR A 191 10.38 15.77 16.43
N GLU A 192 10.84 16.96 16.04
CA GLU A 192 10.83 17.40 14.65
C GLU A 192 11.89 16.67 13.81
N ALA A 193 11.43 15.85 12.86
CA ALA A 193 12.26 15.04 11.97
C ALA A 193 11.57 14.85 10.62
N GLU A 194 12.29 14.31 9.63
CA GLU A 194 11.72 13.98 8.30
C GLU A 194 10.51 13.04 8.43
N GLN A 195 10.55 12.13 9.41
CA GLN A 195 9.44 11.26 9.77
C GLN A 195 9.17 11.40 11.27
N ARG A 196 7.91 11.66 11.63
CA ARG A 196 7.49 11.94 13.01
C ARG A 196 6.24 11.15 13.37
N VAL A 197 6.18 10.70 14.62
CA VAL A 197 5.01 10.04 15.22
C VAL A 197 4.64 10.70 16.55
N GLU A 198 3.34 10.81 16.81
CA GLU A 198 2.79 11.32 18.07
C GLU A 198 2.45 10.24 19.08
N THR A 199 2.52 8.97 18.69
CA THR A 199 2.36 7.82 19.57
C THR A 199 3.15 6.63 19.02
N LEU A 200 3.55 5.69 19.87
CA LEU A 200 4.26 4.50 19.42
C LEU A 200 3.45 3.58 18.47
N PRO A 201 2.12 3.40 18.63
CA PRO A 201 1.32 2.60 17.70
C PRO A 201 1.30 3.12 16.25
N GLU A 202 1.58 4.41 16.02
CA GLU A 202 1.73 4.98 14.67
C GLU A 202 2.95 4.41 13.91
N LEU A 203 3.84 3.69 14.59
CA LEU A 203 4.93 2.95 13.95
C LEU A 203 4.43 1.70 13.23
N LEU A 204 3.35 1.06 13.68
CA LEU A 204 2.88 -0.21 13.09
C LEU A 204 2.60 -0.11 11.57
N PRO A 205 1.87 0.90 11.07
CA PRO A 205 1.68 1.08 9.63
C PRO A 205 2.97 1.37 8.86
N LEU A 206 4.01 1.87 9.54
CA LEU A 206 5.32 2.18 8.96
C LEU A 206 6.17 0.91 8.83
N LEU A 207 5.96 -0.06 9.73
CA LEU A 207 6.67 -1.35 9.79
C LEU A 207 6.18 -2.37 8.77
N ASP A 208 4.98 -2.18 8.24
CA ASP A 208 4.40 -3.04 7.21
C ASP A 208 5.06 -2.91 5.83
N GLY A 209 6.17 -2.17 5.74
CA GLY A 209 6.74 -1.72 4.48
C GLY A 209 5.68 -1.02 3.63
N ALA A 210 5.91 -0.90 2.33
CA ALA A 210 4.87 -0.48 1.39
C ALA A 210 3.73 -1.52 1.20
N GLY A 211 3.37 -2.33 2.21
CA GLY A 211 2.62 -3.58 2.06
C GLY A 211 1.26 -3.70 2.77
N ALA A 212 1.04 -3.13 3.96
CA ALA A 212 -0.28 -3.19 4.59
C ALA A 212 -1.19 -2.06 4.10
N LEU A 213 -2.09 -2.44 3.21
CA LEU A 213 -3.13 -1.55 2.71
C LEU A 213 -4.11 -1.17 3.84
N ARG A 214 -4.34 0.14 4.00
CA ARG A 214 -5.40 0.66 4.88
C ARG A 214 -6.77 0.13 4.43
N PRO A 215 -7.71 -0.14 5.34
CA PRO A 215 -9.08 -0.47 4.95
C PRO A 215 -9.70 0.62 4.07
N ALA A 216 -10.51 0.23 3.09
CA ALA A 216 -11.23 1.16 2.23
C ALA A 216 -12.21 2.02 3.05
N PRO A 217 -12.23 3.35 2.83
CA PRO A 217 -13.25 4.20 3.43
C PRO A 217 -14.63 3.86 2.85
N LEU A 218 -15.68 4.33 3.52
CA LEU A 218 -17.06 4.12 3.04
C LEU A 218 -17.35 4.85 1.73
N ARG A 219 -16.73 6.02 1.53
CA ARG A 219 -16.97 6.90 0.39
C ARG A 219 -15.65 7.37 -0.23
N VAL A 220 -15.66 7.66 -1.53
CA VAL A 220 -14.50 8.22 -2.25
C VAL A 220 -14.25 9.70 -1.94
N LEU A 221 -15.22 10.38 -1.33
CA LEU A 221 -15.16 11.77 -0.90
C LEU A 221 -15.33 11.88 0.61
N ASP A 222 -14.54 12.76 1.23
CA ASP A 222 -14.68 13.22 2.61
C ASP A 222 -14.79 14.75 2.62
N GLU A 223 -15.90 15.28 3.15
CA GLU A 223 -16.24 16.71 3.12
C GLU A 223 -16.08 17.41 1.74
N GLY A 224 -16.28 16.64 0.67
CA GLY A 224 -16.16 17.08 -0.73
C GLY A 224 -14.76 16.99 -1.33
N GLU A 225 -13.77 16.53 -0.56
CA GLU A 225 -12.39 16.28 -1.01
C GLU A 225 -12.17 14.79 -1.29
N PRO A 226 -11.40 14.40 -2.32
CA PRO A 226 -11.12 12.98 -2.59
C PRO A 226 -10.24 12.32 -1.51
N THR A 227 -10.63 11.12 -1.07
CA THR A 227 -9.90 10.32 -0.08
C THR A 227 -8.69 9.61 -0.71
N HIS A 228 -7.69 10.38 -1.17
CA HIS A 228 -6.55 9.85 -1.92
C HIS A 228 -5.76 8.76 -1.18
N GLY A 229 -5.43 7.68 -1.89
CA GLY A 229 -4.64 6.57 -1.36
C GLY A 229 -4.96 5.23 -2.00
N VAL A 230 -4.21 4.21 -1.59
CA VAL A 230 -4.47 2.80 -1.91
C VAL A 230 -5.03 2.09 -0.69
N TYR A 231 -6.03 1.25 -0.91
CA TYR A 231 -6.83 0.63 0.14
C TYR A 231 -7.11 -0.85 -0.13
N ARG A 232 -7.32 -1.59 0.96
CA ARG A 232 -7.82 -2.97 0.97
C ARG A 232 -9.33 -2.97 1.07
N GLY A 233 -9.97 -3.75 0.22
CA GLY A 233 -11.43 -3.83 0.13
C GLY A 233 -11.99 -2.79 -0.84
N VAL A 234 -13.31 -2.72 -0.87
CA VAL A 234 -14.07 -1.89 -1.79
C VAL A 234 -14.53 -0.60 -1.10
N ILE A 235 -14.44 0.53 -1.80
CA ILE A 235 -15.15 1.74 -1.38
C ILE A 235 -16.61 1.60 -1.82
N ALA A 236 -17.52 1.57 -0.85
CA ALA A 236 -18.93 1.22 -1.07
C ALA A 236 -19.67 2.27 -1.90
N ASP A 237 -19.39 3.55 -1.67
CA ASP A 237 -19.97 4.69 -2.39
C ASP A 237 -18.89 5.44 -3.17
N THR A 238 -18.92 5.29 -4.49
CA THR A 238 -18.00 5.96 -5.42
C THR A 238 -18.63 7.18 -6.08
N SER A 239 -19.77 7.66 -5.59
CA SER A 239 -20.43 8.84 -6.15
C SER A 239 -19.55 10.08 -5.97
N PHE A 240 -19.57 10.97 -6.96
CA PHE A 240 -18.89 12.26 -6.89
C PHE A 240 -19.85 13.37 -6.41
N ASP A 241 -20.94 12.97 -5.76
CA ASP A 241 -21.94 13.89 -5.22
C ASP A 241 -21.33 14.65 -4.03
N GLY A 242 -21.32 15.98 -4.14
CA GLY A 242 -20.68 16.85 -3.15
C GLY A 242 -19.20 17.15 -3.42
N LEU A 243 -18.64 16.72 -4.55
CA LEU A 243 -17.28 17.10 -4.97
C LEU A 243 -17.11 18.63 -4.93
N ARG A 244 -16.08 19.09 -4.21
CA ARG A 244 -15.73 20.50 -4.12
C ARG A 244 -15.06 20.93 -5.42
N THR A 245 -15.61 21.97 -6.04
CA THR A 245 -15.03 22.64 -7.22
C THR A 245 -14.97 24.14 -6.96
N GLU A 246 -14.28 24.87 -7.82
CA GLU A 246 -14.07 26.32 -7.66
C GLU A 246 -15.40 27.09 -7.77
N ASP A 247 -16.27 26.68 -8.69
CA ASP A 247 -17.55 27.33 -8.96
C ASP A 247 -18.61 26.36 -9.56
N VAL A 248 -19.77 26.91 -9.93
CA VAL A 248 -20.86 26.16 -10.60
C VAL A 248 -20.43 25.58 -11.95
N VAL A 249 -19.56 26.28 -12.69
CA VAL A 249 -19.07 25.83 -14.00
C VAL A 249 -18.15 24.62 -13.82
N GLY A 250 -17.29 24.63 -12.80
CA GLY A 250 -16.48 23.50 -12.36
C GLY A 250 -17.35 22.27 -12.07
N ARG A 251 -18.45 22.42 -11.32
CA ARG A 251 -19.40 21.31 -11.06
C ARG A 251 -20.01 20.74 -12.34
N LEU A 252 -20.44 21.60 -13.26
CA LEU A 252 -21.01 21.16 -14.54
C LEU A 252 -19.96 20.43 -15.40
N ARG A 253 -18.72 20.93 -15.41
CA ARG A 253 -17.59 20.27 -16.09
C ARG A 253 -17.28 18.92 -15.48
N ALA A 254 -17.19 18.82 -14.16
CA ALA A 254 -16.95 17.57 -13.46
C ALA A 254 -18.03 16.53 -13.81
N ARG A 255 -19.30 16.93 -13.76
CA ARG A 255 -20.42 16.05 -14.12
C ARG A 255 -20.35 15.56 -15.57
N ALA A 256 -19.99 16.42 -16.52
CA ALA A 256 -19.87 16.04 -17.93
C ALA A 256 -18.62 15.19 -18.24
N ALA A 257 -17.56 15.35 -17.43
CA ALA A 257 -16.29 14.66 -17.59
C ALA A 257 -16.29 13.24 -17.00
N GLN A 258 -17.27 12.88 -16.15
CA GLN A 258 -17.32 11.57 -15.50
C GLN A 258 -17.32 10.43 -16.53
N LYS A 259 -16.38 9.50 -16.33
CA LYS A 259 -16.26 8.25 -17.07
C LYS A 259 -16.32 7.08 -16.10
N ARG A 260 -17.04 6.04 -16.49
CA ARG A 260 -17.18 4.79 -15.74
C ARG A 260 -17.05 3.60 -16.67
N TRP A 261 -16.42 2.53 -16.20
CA TRP A 261 -16.53 1.24 -16.85
C TRP A 261 -16.38 0.11 -15.87
N CYS A 262 -16.98 -1.03 -16.23
CA CYS A 262 -16.84 -2.28 -15.51
C CYS A 262 -16.46 -3.35 -16.53
N TYR A 263 -15.23 -3.83 -16.41
CA TYR A 263 -14.66 -4.93 -17.18
C TYR A 263 -14.66 -6.19 -16.31
N VAL A 264 -15.11 -7.29 -16.89
CA VAL A 264 -14.98 -8.63 -16.31
C VAL A 264 -14.26 -9.52 -17.30
N GLY A 265 -13.11 -10.04 -16.90
CA GLY A 265 -12.34 -11.02 -17.65
C GLY A 265 -12.52 -12.41 -17.08
N VAL A 266 -12.46 -13.42 -17.93
CA VAL A 266 -12.45 -14.85 -17.57
C VAL A 266 -11.30 -15.50 -18.32
N TYR A 267 -10.27 -15.91 -17.60
CA TYR A 267 -9.05 -16.47 -18.18
C TYR A 267 -8.81 -17.88 -17.66
N GLY A 268 -8.34 -18.75 -18.53
CA GLY A 268 -8.01 -20.13 -18.18
C GLY A 268 -7.40 -20.85 -19.36
N PRO A 269 -7.07 -22.14 -19.21
CA PRO A 269 -6.28 -22.87 -20.20
C PRO A 269 -6.98 -23.01 -21.55
N ARG A 270 -8.30 -23.15 -21.57
CA ARG A 270 -9.08 -23.34 -22.80
C ARG A 270 -9.43 -22.05 -23.53
N LEU A 271 -9.82 -21.00 -22.80
CA LEU A 271 -10.26 -19.73 -23.41
C LEU A 271 -9.81 -18.51 -22.61
N ILE A 272 -9.74 -17.39 -23.30
CA ILE A 272 -9.69 -16.04 -22.72
C ILE A 272 -10.92 -15.30 -23.23
N ALA A 273 -11.75 -14.83 -22.32
CA ALA A 273 -12.92 -14.03 -22.66
C ALA A 273 -13.03 -12.81 -21.77
N ALA A 274 -13.73 -11.79 -22.24
CA ALA A 274 -14.09 -10.66 -21.40
C ALA A 274 -15.36 -9.98 -21.90
N CYS A 275 -15.99 -9.22 -21.00
CA CYS A 275 -17.05 -8.29 -21.31
C CYS A 275 -16.81 -6.99 -20.55
N CYS A 276 -17.01 -5.86 -21.22
CA CYS A 276 -16.87 -4.54 -20.62
C CYS A 276 -18.05 -3.67 -21.02
N VAL A 277 -18.60 -2.96 -20.03
CA VAL A 277 -19.59 -1.91 -20.23
C VAL A 277 -18.99 -0.57 -19.83
N ILE A 278 -19.08 0.40 -20.72
CA ILE A 278 -18.47 1.73 -20.60
C ILE A 278 -19.57 2.78 -20.64
N ASP A 279 -19.61 3.66 -19.64
CA ASP A 279 -20.47 4.84 -19.55
C ASP A 279 -19.61 6.11 -19.59
N LEU A 280 -19.74 6.88 -20.68
CA LEU A 280 -19.01 8.13 -20.91
C LEU A 280 -19.88 9.38 -20.67
N THR A 281 -21.00 9.27 -19.95
CA THR A 281 -21.96 10.35 -19.64
C THR A 281 -22.79 10.88 -20.82
N TYR A 282 -22.28 10.85 -22.05
CA TYR A 282 -23.00 11.21 -23.29
C TYR A 282 -23.09 10.06 -24.29
N LEU A 283 -22.22 9.08 -24.16
CA LEU A 283 -22.16 7.87 -24.96
C LEU A 283 -21.95 6.69 -24.04
N ALA A 284 -22.27 5.51 -24.56
CA ALA A 284 -21.91 4.29 -23.91
C ALA A 284 -21.53 3.24 -24.94
N SER A 285 -20.71 2.32 -24.50
CA SER A 285 -20.32 1.19 -25.31
C SER A 285 -20.27 -0.09 -24.50
N CYS A 286 -20.36 -1.19 -25.21
CA CYS A 286 -20.15 -2.51 -24.68
C CYS A 286 -19.27 -3.27 -25.66
N PHE A 287 -18.24 -3.92 -25.17
CA PHE A 287 -17.54 -4.93 -25.95
C PHE A 287 -17.53 -6.26 -25.21
N ALA A 288 -17.51 -7.34 -25.98
CA ALA A 288 -17.26 -8.66 -25.46
C ALA A 288 -16.50 -9.47 -26.49
N PHE A 289 -15.59 -10.30 -26.00
CA PHE A 289 -14.83 -11.21 -26.84
C PHE A 289 -14.61 -12.56 -26.17
N ALA A 290 -14.34 -13.55 -26.98
CA ALA A 290 -13.84 -14.85 -26.54
C ALA A 290 -12.86 -15.40 -27.57
N PHE A 291 -11.67 -15.77 -27.09
CA PHE A 291 -10.65 -16.50 -27.82
C PHE A 291 -10.60 -17.92 -27.28
N ASP A 292 -10.93 -18.90 -28.12
CA ASP A 292 -10.79 -20.33 -27.82
C ASP A 292 -9.48 -20.85 -28.41
N ARG A 293 -8.62 -21.35 -27.53
CA ARG A 293 -7.31 -21.89 -27.91
C ARG A 293 -7.41 -23.22 -28.63
N GLN A 294 -8.46 -24.01 -28.36
CA GLN A 294 -8.62 -25.31 -28.98
C GLN A 294 -8.90 -25.16 -30.48
N SER A 295 -9.81 -24.27 -30.85
CA SER A 295 -10.14 -24.02 -32.26
C SER A 295 -9.28 -22.92 -32.90
N GLY A 296 -8.53 -22.15 -32.11
CA GLY A 296 -7.81 -20.95 -32.55
C GLY A 296 -8.72 -19.78 -32.95
N ARG A 297 -10.01 -19.83 -32.58
CA ARG A 297 -11.01 -18.85 -33.04
C ARG A 297 -11.15 -17.71 -32.04
N ILE A 298 -11.26 -16.49 -32.56
CA ILE A 298 -11.63 -15.29 -31.80
C ILE A 298 -12.97 -14.74 -32.29
N ILE A 299 -13.89 -14.49 -31.37
CA ILE A 299 -15.09 -13.68 -31.60
C ILE A 299 -14.88 -12.36 -30.88
N ASP A 300 -15.06 -11.25 -31.58
CA ASP A 300 -14.90 -9.89 -31.06
C ASP A 300 -16.11 -9.04 -31.48
N HIS A 301 -16.85 -8.53 -30.50
CA HIS A 301 -17.91 -7.55 -30.72
C HIS A 301 -17.64 -6.28 -29.95
N HIS A 302 -17.92 -5.15 -30.59
CA HIS A 302 -17.97 -3.84 -29.97
C HIS A 302 -19.19 -3.07 -30.47
N GLN A 303 -19.98 -2.53 -29.54
CA GLN A 303 -21.19 -1.78 -29.82
C GLN A 303 -21.14 -0.43 -29.10
N VAL A 304 -21.44 0.65 -29.82
CA VAL A 304 -21.62 2.01 -29.27
C VAL A 304 -23.08 2.41 -29.39
N SER A 305 -23.61 3.12 -28.40
CA SER A 305 -24.97 3.67 -28.40
C SER A 305 -25.03 5.03 -27.71
N PRO A 306 -26.07 5.86 -28.00
CA PRO A 306 -26.40 6.99 -27.16
C PRO A 306 -26.67 6.56 -25.70
N ARG A 307 -26.38 7.43 -24.74
CA ARG A 307 -26.59 7.16 -23.32
C ARG A 307 -28.04 7.37 -22.89
N LEU A 308 -28.93 6.51 -23.36
CA LEU A 308 -30.34 6.47 -22.91
C LEU A 308 -30.62 5.30 -21.95
N TRP A 309 -29.88 4.20 -22.07
CA TRP A 309 -30.16 2.94 -21.39
C TRP A 309 -28.99 2.17 -20.72
N PRO A 310 -27.72 2.57 -20.82
CA PRO A 310 -26.66 1.94 -20.05
C PRO A 310 -26.37 2.68 -18.75
N TRP A 311 -26.18 1.91 -17.69
CA TRP A 311 -25.91 2.40 -16.34
C TRP A 311 -24.80 1.56 -15.73
N VAL A 312 -23.72 2.21 -15.31
CA VAL A 312 -22.69 1.65 -14.43
C VAL A 312 -22.91 2.29 -13.06
N PRO A 313 -23.22 1.50 -12.01
CA PRO A 313 -23.55 2.02 -10.69
C PRO A 313 -22.31 2.62 -10.01
N ASP A 314 -22.53 3.55 -9.08
CA ASP A 314 -21.48 4.10 -8.22
C ASP A 314 -21.18 3.17 -7.01
N THR A 315 -21.65 1.92 -7.06
CA THR A 315 -21.52 0.89 -6.03
C THR A 315 -20.89 -0.36 -6.66
N PRO A 316 -19.55 -0.41 -6.79
CA PRO A 316 -18.85 -1.44 -7.59
C PRO A 316 -19.09 -2.89 -7.12
N SER A 317 -19.38 -3.09 -5.84
CA SER A 317 -19.67 -4.40 -5.22
C SER A 317 -21.16 -4.68 -5.01
N ALA A 318 -22.05 -3.69 -5.16
CA ALA A 318 -23.47 -3.82 -4.80
C ALA A 318 -24.38 -3.07 -5.80
N GLY A 319 -24.42 -3.54 -7.04
CA GLY A 319 -25.13 -2.84 -8.12
C GLY A 319 -25.30 -3.65 -9.41
N HIS A 320 -26.08 -3.09 -10.34
CA HIS A 320 -26.41 -3.72 -11.61
C HIS A 320 -25.91 -2.88 -12.79
N THR A 321 -24.75 -3.21 -13.34
CA THR A 321 -24.34 -2.68 -14.63
C THR A 321 -25.18 -3.30 -15.73
N ARG A 322 -25.77 -2.48 -16.60
CA ARG A 322 -26.60 -2.96 -17.73
C ARG A 322 -26.23 -2.24 -19.01
N TYR A 323 -26.18 -3.00 -20.09
CA TYR A 323 -26.10 -2.50 -21.46
C TYR A 323 -27.16 -3.19 -22.31
N GLY A 324 -27.92 -2.40 -23.05
CA GLY A 324 -28.99 -2.90 -23.90
C GLY A 324 -29.07 -2.13 -25.21
N TRP A 325 -28.77 -2.82 -26.31
CA TRP A 325 -28.94 -2.34 -27.67
C TRP A 325 -29.43 -3.50 -28.55
N PRO A 326 -30.11 -3.28 -29.68
CA PRO A 326 -30.48 -4.36 -30.59
C PRO A 326 -29.27 -5.26 -30.90
N ARG A 327 -29.37 -6.55 -30.52
CA ARG A 327 -28.35 -7.60 -30.72
C ARG A 327 -27.09 -7.47 -29.85
N ALA A 328 -27.10 -6.61 -28.83
CA ALA A 328 -26.01 -6.48 -27.86
C ALA A 328 -26.60 -6.24 -26.47
N LYS A 329 -26.52 -7.26 -25.62
CA LYS A 329 -26.95 -7.18 -24.22
C LYS A 329 -25.81 -7.62 -23.32
N ALA A 330 -25.56 -6.87 -22.26
CA ALA A 330 -24.65 -7.25 -21.20
C ALA A 330 -25.18 -6.81 -19.84
N THR A 331 -24.97 -7.64 -18.84
CA THR A 331 -25.33 -7.40 -17.44
C THR A 331 -24.20 -7.84 -16.54
N ILE A 332 -23.75 -6.97 -15.66
CA ILE A 332 -22.79 -7.31 -14.60
C ILE A 332 -23.44 -6.90 -13.28
N SER A 333 -23.85 -7.88 -12.48
CA SER A 333 -24.59 -7.64 -11.24
C SER A 333 -23.83 -8.17 -10.05
N ALA A 334 -23.65 -7.38 -9.00
CA ALA A 334 -22.95 -7.79 -7.79
C ALA A 334 -23.82 -7.55 -6.55
N ASP A 335 -23.74 -8.46 -5.58
CA ASP A 335 -24.49 -8.42 -4.32
C ASP A 335 -23.58 -8.28 -3.07
N GLY A 336 -22.28 -8.07 -3.27
CA GLY A 336 -21.26 -7.96 -2.24
C GLY A 336 -20.53 -9.28 -1.93
N LEU A 337 -21.07 -10.42 -2.37
CA LEU A 337 -20.47 -11.74 -2.14
C LEU A 337 -20.19 -12.47 -3.46
N ARG A 338 -21.05 -12.25 -4.46
CA ARG A 338 -20.94 -12.85 -5.79
C ARG A 338 -21.24 -11.83 -6.86
N ARG A 339 -20.73 -12.09 -8.06
CA ARG A 339 -21.02 -11.32 -9.25
C ARG A 339 -21.50 -12.20 -10.38
N HIS A 340 -22.60 -11.81 -11.01
CA HIS A 340 -23.13 -12.43 -12.22
C HIS A 340 -22.69 -11.63 -13.45
N LEU A 341 -22.10 -12.32 -14.43
CA LEU A 341 -21.84 -11.82 -15.76
C LEU A 341 -22.78 -12.52 -16.76
N GLY A 342 -23.69 -11.75 -17.32
CA GLY A 342 -24.54 -12.14 -18.44
C GLY A 342 -24.17 -11.35 -19.70
N CYS A 343 -23.95 -12.04 -20.82
CA CYS A 343 -23.71 -11.39 -22.11
C CYS A 343 -24.40 -12.16 -23.23
N ASP A 344 -25.05 -11.46 -24.16
CA ASP A 344 -25.59 -12.01 -25.40
C ASP A 344 -25.41 -10.97 -26.52
N ILE A 345 -24.39 -11.18 -27.35
CA ILE A 345 -24.00 -10.24 -28.40
C ILE A 345 -23.75 -10.95 -29.73
N GLY A 346 -24.09 -10.28 -30.83
CA GLY A 346 -23.88 -10.80 -32.19
C GLY A 346 -25.01 -11.70 -32.69
N ARG A 347 -24.74 -12.45 -33.77
CA ARG A 347 -25.71 -13.32 -34.46
C ARG A 347 -25.04 -14.52 -35.12
N GLY A 348 -25.83 -15.57 -35.34
CA GLY A 348 -25.40 -16.75 -36.10
C GLY A 348 -24.14 -17.38 -35.49
N ALA A 349 -23.19 -17.75 -36.36
CA ALA A 349 -21.92 -18.33 -35.94
C ALA A 349 -21.06 -17.38 -35.08
N GLU A 350 -21.22 -16.06 -35.24
CA GLU A 350 -20.46 -15.04 -34.49
C GLU A 350 -21.14 -14.66 -33.17
N ARG A 351 -22.25 -15.30 -32.79
CA ARG A 351 -22.91 -14.98 -31.53
C ARG A 351 -22.08 -15.45 -30.34
N LEU A 352 -21.83 -14.56 -29.39
CA LEU A 352 -21.22 -14.86 -28.10
C LEU A 352 -22.29 -14.79 -27.01
N ARG A 353 -22.36 -15.86 -26.20
CA ARG A 353 -23.16 -15.86 -24.96
C ARG A 353 -22.29 -16.18 -23.76
N VAL A 354 -22.46 -15.44 -22.69
CA VAL A 354 -21.80 -15.68 -21.41
C VAL A 354 -22.87 -15.71 -20.33
N ASP A 355 -22.80 -16.72 -19.47
CA ASP A 355 -23.58 -16.82 -18.24
C ASP A 355 -22.64 -17.38 -17.17
N ALA A 356 -22.10 -16.50 -16.34
CA ALA A 356 -21.04 -16.82 -15.40
C ALA A 356 -21.28 -16.19 -14.03
N TRP A 357 -20.90 -16.92 -12.99
CA TRP A 357 -20.93 -16.46 -11.61
C TRP A 357 -19.54 -16.48 -11.01
N LEU A 358 -19.12 -15.34 -10.46
CA LEU A 358 -17.83 -15.11 -9.84
C LEU A 358 -18.03 -15.07 -8.33
N ASP A 359 -17.14 -15.72 -7.58
CA ASP A 359 -17.15 -15.73 -6.12
C ASP A 359 -16.16 -14.70 -5.56
N GLU A 360 -16.65 -13.72 -4.80
CA GLU A 360 -15.85 -12.61 -4.26
C GLU A 360 -15.54 -12.77 -2.76
N ARG A 361 -16.08 -13.79 -2.08
CA ARG A 361 -16.07 -13.89 -0.61
C ARG A 361 -14.68 -13.91 0.03
N ASP A 362 -13.76 -14.65 -0.58
CA ASP A 362 -12.43 -14.92 -0.01
C ASP A 362 -11.31 -14.21 -0.77
N VAL A 363 -11.65 -13.21 -1.59
CA VAL A 363 -10.67 -12.45 -2.38
C VAL A 363 -10.70 -10.99 -1.99
N ALA A 364 -9.61 -10.51 -1.39
CA ALA A 364 -9.49 -9.11 -1.00
C ALA A 364 -9.35 -8.22 -2.24
N GLY A 365 -10.22 -7.22 -2.38
CA GLY A 365 -10.11 -6.22 -3.44
C GLY A 365 -9.07 -5.14 -3.16
N LEU A 366 -8.57 -4.51 -4.23
CA LEU A 366 -7.69 -3.35 -4.19
C LEU A 366 -8.45 -2.12 -4.68
N SER A 367 -8.56 -1.10 -3.85
CA SER A 367 -9.10 0.20 -4.24
C SER A 367 -7.99 1.25 -4.33
N LEU A 368 -8.02 2.09 -5.36
CA LEU A 368 -7.14 3.25 -5.50
C LEU A 368 -7.98 4.50 -5.72
N VAL A 369 -7.69 5.57 -4.99
CA VAL A 369 -8.18 6.93 -5.29
C VAL A 369 -6.97 7.79 -5.66
N SER A 370 -6.80 8.06 -6.96
CA SER A 370 -5.63 8.76 -7.51
C SER A 370 -5.96 10.21 -7.91
N PRO A 371 -5.11 11.20 -7.59
CA PRO A 371 -5.27 12.55 -8.12
C PRO A 371 -5.00 12.56 -9.63
N GLN A 372 -5.87 13.24 -10.38
CA GLN A 372 -5.77 13.43 -11.83
C GLN A 372 -5.90 14.91 -12.22
N GLY A 373 -5.75 15.79 -11.23
CA GLY A 373 -5.92 17.22 -11.35
C GLY A 373 -4.98 17.83 -12.37
N THR A 374 -5.50 18.78 -13.14
CA THR A 374 -4.70 19.67 -14.01
C THR A 374 -4.97 21.12 -13.61
N PRO A 375 -4.16 22.11 -14.03
CA PRO A 375 -4.47 23.51 -13.74
C PRO A 375 -5.87 23.97 -14.18
N SER A 376 -6.48 23.33 -15.18
CA SER A 376 -7.83 23.65 -15.66
C SER A 376 -8.94 22.84 -15.00
N SER A 377 -8.58 21.83 -14.21
CA SER A 377 -9.49 20.89 -13.51
C SER A 377 -8.78 20.30 -12.28
N PRO A 378 -8.42 21.12 -11.28
CA PRO A 378 -7.64 20.69 -10.12
C PRO A 378 -8.38 19.69 -9.22
N TRP A 379 -9.71 19.65 -9.28
CA TRP A 379 -10.58 18.70 -8.58
C TRP A 379 -10.63 17.30 -9.22
N ALA A 380 -9.96 17.08 -10.35
CA ALA A 380 -10.05 15.80 -11.05
C ALA A 380 -9.31 14.69 -10.29
N PHE A 381 -9.96 13.52 -10.19
CA PHE A 381 -9.40 12.32 -9.60
C PHE A 381 -9.99 11.07 -10.28
N GLY A 382 -9.37 9.93 -10.05
CA GLY A 382 -9.88 8.63 -10.47
C GLY A 382 -10.00 7.67 -9.30
N TYR A 383 -10.96 6.79 -9.39
CA TYR A 383 -11.14 5.64 -8.53
C TYR A 383 -11.07 4.36 -9.34
N THR A 384 -10.24 3.41 -8.92
CA THR A 384 -10.24 2.05 -9.49
C THR A 384 -10.44 1.01 -8.41
N TYR A 385 -11.09 -0.09 -8.79
CA TYR A 385 -11.30 -1.27 -7.95
C TYR A 385 -10.95 -2.52 -8.73
N LYS A 386 -10.02 -3.31 -8.19
CA LYS A 386 -9.52 -4.53 -8.82
C LYS A 386 -9.80 -5.74 -7.95
N LEU A 387 -10.29 -6.80 -8.57
CA LEU A 387 -10.32 -8.15 -8.04
C LEU A 387 -9.72 -9.08 -9.09
N SER A 388 -8.84 -10.00 -8.69
CA SER A 388 -8.25 -10.96 -9.63
C SER A 388 -8.13 -12.33 -9.00
N GLY A 389 -8.18 -13.37 -9.84
CA GLY A 389 -8.05 -14.75 -9.40
C GLY A 389 -9.33 -15.35 -8.81
N LEU A 390 -10.49 -14.72 -9.05
CA LEU A 390 -11.79 -15.14 -8.52
C LEU A 390 -12.18 -16.53 -9.06
N PRO A 391 -12.66 -17.46 -8.21
CA PRO A 391 -13.34 -18.66 -8.69
C PRO A 391 -14.53 -18.28 -9.57
N VAL A 392 -14.71 -18.99 -10.68
CA VAL A 392 -15.81 -18.75 -11.61
C VAL A 392 -16.48 -20.06 -12.01
N GLU A 393 -17.80 -20.03 -12.07
CA GLU A 393 -18.63 -21.11 -12.60
C GLU A 393 -19.55 -20.59 -13.70
N GLY A 394 -20.15 -21.51 -14.44
CA GLY A 394 -21.03 -21.20 -15.55
C GLY A 394 -20.40 -21.54 -16.90
N THR A 395 -20.84 -20.85 -17.95
CA THR A 395 -20.53 -21.25 -19.33
C THR A 395 -20.40 -20.08 -20.29
N ILE A 396 -19.54 -20.28 -21.30
CA ILE A 396 -19.44 -19.43 -22.49
C ILE A 396 -19.87 -20.25 -23.70
N THR A 397 -20.70 -19.67 -24.56
CA THR A 397 -21.05 -20.26 -25.85
C THR A 397 -20.45 -19.43 -26.97
N LEU A 398 -19.57 -20.03 -27.77
CA LEU A 398 -18.95 -19.43 -28.95
C LEU A 398 -19.10 -20.37 -30.15
N GLY A 399 -19.54 -19.87 -31.30
CA GLY A 399 -19.73 -20.72 -32.48
C GLY A 399 -20.75 -21.85 -32.33
N GLY A 400 -21.65 -21.77 -31.35
CA GLY A 400 -22.59 -22.83 -31.00
C GLY A 400 -22.06 -23.89 -30.02
N GLU A 401 -20.75 -23.89 -29.76
CA GLU A 401 -20.14 -24.76 -28.75
C GLU A 401 -20.20 -24.12 -27.37
N ARG A 402 -20.57 -24.91 -26.36
CA ARG A 402 -20.65 -24.49 -24.96
C ARG A 402 -19.44 -24.97 -24.18
N VAL A 403 -18.69 -24.03 -23.61
CA VAL A 403 -17.50 -24.26 -22.80
C VAL A 403 -17.81 -24.00 -21.33
N SER A 404 -17.43 -24.93 -20.46
CA SER A 404 -17.51 -24.77 -19.01
C SER A 404 -16.37 -23.90 -18.48
N LEU A 405 -16.64 -23.12 -17.44
CA LEU A 405 -15.70 -22.19 -16.82
C LEU A 405 -15.04 -22.69 -15.52
N HIS A 406 -15.27 -23.95 -15.12
CA HIS A 406 -14.79 -24.48 -13.82
C HIS A 406 -13.26 -24.44 -13.63
N ASP A 407 -12.48 -24.51 -14.72
CA ASP A 407 -11.01 -24.43 -14.72
C ASP A 407 -10.49 -23.02 -15.02
N HIS A 408 -11.37 -22.03 -15.01
CA HIS A 408 -11.03 -20.64 -15.26
C HIS A 408 -11.03 -19.85 -13.96
N GLN A 409 -10.44 -18.67 -14.03
CA GLN A 409 -10.53 -17.67 -12.99
C GLN A 409 -10.97 -16.35 -13.61
N ALA A 410 -11.66 -15.55 -12.82
CA ALA A 410 -12.15 -14.26 -13.27
C ALA A 410 -11.39 -13.10 -12.64
N VAL A 411 -11.46 -11.97 -13.34
CA VAL A 411 -10.94 -10.69 -12.89
C VAL A 411 -12.03 -9.64 -13.07
N VAL A 412 -12.07 -8.67 -12.17
CA VAL A 412 -12.94 -7.49 -12.22
C VAL A 412 -12.06 -6.26 -12.20
N ASP A 413 -12.29 -5.39 -13.17
CA ASP A 413 -11.69 -4.08 -13.25
C ASP A 413 -12.81 -3.04 -13.37
N TYR A 414 -13.03 -2.32 -12.29
CA TYR A 414 -13.96 -1.21 -12.24
C TYR A 414 -13.20 0.11 -12.14
N THR A 415 -13.62 1.09 -12.93
CA THR A 415 -13.11 2.45 -12.83
C THR A 415 -14.23 3.47 -12.86
N HIS A 416 -14.08 4.52 -12.05
CA HIS A 416 -14.90 5.72 -12.07
C HIS A 416 -13.98 6.92 -11.90
N GLY A 417 -13.95 7.85 -12.84
CA GLY A 417 -13.02 8.96 -12.74
C GLY A 417 -13.33 10.15 -13.63
N LEU A 418 -12.45 11.14 -13.50
CA LEU A 418 -12.43 12.39 -14.24
C LEU A 418 -11.10 12.44 -15.01
N PRO A 419 -10.91 11.59 -16.03
CA PRO A 419 -9.64 11.48 -16.71
C PRO A 419 -9.26 12.80 -17.40
N PRO A 420 -7.94 13.09 -17.52
CA PRO A 420 -7.48 14.21 -18.32
C PRO A 420 -7.89 14.02 -19.79
N ARG A 421 -7.86 15.12 -20.55
CA ARG A 421 -8.31 15.19 -21.95
C ARG A 421 -7.66 14.13 -22.85
N ASP A 422 -6.37 13.88 -22.64
CA ASP A 422 -5.57 12.86 -23.32
C ASP A 422 -5.02 11.91 -22.26
N THR A 423 -5.20 10.62 -22.47
CA THR A 423 -4.80 9.54 -21.56
C THR A 423 -4.05 8.48 -22.35
N ARG A 424 -3.06 7.87 -21.70
CA ARG A 424 -2.36 6.70 -22.22
C ARG A 424 -2.02 5.78 -21.07
N TRP A 425 -2.27 4.50 -21.24
CA TRP A 425 -1.80 3.50 -20.29
C TRP A 425 -1.38 2.22 -20.99
N LEU A 426 -0.53 1.50 -20.29
CA LEU A 426 -0.23 0.11 -20.51
C LEU A 426 -0.87 -0.67 -19.37
N TRP A 427 -1.49 -1.79 -19.68
CA TRP A 427 -2.13 -2.62 -18.67
C TRP A 427 -1.83 -4.10 -18.92
N ALA A 428 -1.75 -4.87 -17.86
CA ALA A 428 -1.71 -6.32 -17.90
C ALA A 428 -2.51 -6.88 -16.74
N SER A 429 -3.26 -7.93 -17.04
CA SER A 429 -3.99 -8.70 -16.03
C SER A 429 -3.93 -10.17 -16.39
N GLY A 430 -3.71 -11.01 -15.39
CA GLY A 430 -3.56 -12.44 -15.60
C GLY A 430 -3.88 -13.24 -14.36
N CYS A 431 -4.26 -14.49 -14.57
CA CYS A 431 -4.50 -15.48 -13.53
C CYS A 431 -4.04 -16.87 -13.96
N GLY A 432 -3.68 -17.68 -12.99
CA GLY A 432 -3.22 -19.04 -13.19
C GLY A 432 -2.91 -19.72 -11.86
N ARG A 433 -2.05 -20.74 -11.94
CA ARG A 433 -1.58 -21.50 -10.79
C ARG A 433 -0.07 -21.66 -10.85
N CYS A 434 0.57 -21.63 -9.70
CA CYS A 434 1.95 -22.06 -9.54
C CYS A 434 2.08 -23.57 -9.82
N PRO A 435 3.30 -24.10 -10.06
CA PRO A 435 3.52 -25.54 -10.27
C PRO A 435 3.05 -26.43 -9.11
N ASP A 436 3.03 -25.89 -7.88
CA ASP A 436 2.51 -26.56 -6.67
C ASP A 436 0.98 -26.42 -6.50
N GLY A 437 0.28 -25.83 -7.47
CA GLY A 437 -1.18 -25.71 -7.52
C GLY A 437 -1.77 -24.44 -6.88
N VAL A 438 -0.96 -23.66 -6.18
CA VAL A 438 -1.41 -22.42 -5.51
C VAL A 438 -1.93 -21.41 -6.54
N PRO A 439 -3.15 -20.85 -6.35
CA PRO A 439 -3.68 -19.80 -7.21
C PRO A 439 -2.80 -18.54 -7.20
N ILE A 440 -2.58 -17.98 -8.37
CA ILE A 440 -1.84 -16.73 -8.54
C ILE A 440 -2.51 -15.85 -9.59
N ALA A 441 -2.66 -14.57 -9.28
CA ALA A 441 -3.17 -13.57 -10.20
C ALA A 441 -2.48 -12.23 -9.99
N PHE A 442 -2.59 -11.33 -10.96
CA PHE A 442 -1.98 -10.01 -10.88
C PHE A 442 -2.71 -8.99 -11.75
N ASN A 443 -2.54 -7.73 -11.40
CA ASN A 443 -2.95 -6.55 -12.14
C ASN A 443 -1.77 -5.58 -12.15
N CYS A 444 -1.37 -5.11 -13.32
CA CYS A 444 -0.28 -4.16 -13.49
C CYS A 444 -0.70 -3.07 -14.49
N VAL A 445 -0.41 -1.82 -14.17
CA VAL A 445 -0.64 -0.65 -15.01
C VAL A 445 0.64 0.19 -15.08
N SER A 446 0.81 0.89 -16.20
CA SER A 446 1.76 2.00 -16.28
C SER A 446 1.28 3.15 -17.15
N GLY A 447 1.60 4.39 -16.76
CA GLY A 447 1.33 5.61 -17.52
C GLY A 447 0.06 6.38 -17.11
N TRP A 448 -0.67 5.92 -16.09
CA TRP A 448 -1.92 6.55 -15.65
C TRP A 448 -2.02 6.66 -14.14
N ASN A 449 -2.15 5.54 -13.45
CA ASN A 449 -2.42 5.48 -12.00
C ASN A 449 -1.19 5.14 -11.14
N ASP A 450 -0.02 4.95 -11.76
CA ASP A 450 1.22 4.46 -11.16
C ASP A 450 2.24 5.55 -10.75
N GLY A 451 1.99 6.82 -11.11
CA GLY A 451 2.96 7.93 -10.97
C GLY A 451 2.71 8.94 -9.85
N VAL A 452 1.72 8.73 -8.98
CA VAL A 452 1.20 9.77 -8.07
C VAL A 452 1.83 9.78 -6.66
N GLY A 453 2.88 8.98 -6.41
CA GLY A 453 3.59 8.96 -5.12
C GLY A 453 2.79 8.41 -3.92
N LEU A 454 1.56 7.93 -4.16
CA LEU A 454 0.65 7.38 -3.15
C LEU A 454 0.58 5.84 -3.18
N GLY A 455 1.43 5.19 -3.99
CA GLY A 455 1.19 3.83 -4.49
C GLY A 455 0.40 3.84 -5.80
N GLY A 456 0.04 2.66 -6.30
CA GLY A 456 -0.72 2.50 -7.55
C GLY A 456 -1.66 1.30 -7.50
N GLU A 457 -2.29 0.98 -8.61
CA GLU A 457 -3.20 -0.17 -8.73
C GLU A 457 -2.50 -1.48 -9.08
N ASN A 458 -1.16 -1.50 -8.99
CA ASN A 458 -0.38 -2.71 -9.24
C ASN A 458 -0.52 -3.63 -8.03
N ALA A 459 -0.95 -4.86 -8.26
CA ALA A 459 -1.11 -5.85 -7.21
C ALA A 459 -0.98 -7.28 -7.72
N ALA A 460 -0.62 -8.17 -6.80
CA ALA A 460 -0.68 -9.61 -6.96
C ALA A 460 -1.62 -10.22 -5.91
N TRP A 461 -2.25 -11.34 -6.28
CA TRP A 461 -3.04 -12.19 -5.41
C TRP A 461 -2.39 -13.56 -5.44
N ILE A 462 -1.81 -13.99 -4.32
CA ILE A 462 -1.15 -15.29 -4.21
C ILE A 462 -1.80 -16.00 -3.04
N ASP A 463 -2.39 -17.16 -3.29
CA ASP A 463 -3.12 -17.92 -2.26
C ASP A 463 -4.22 -17.10 -1.55
N GLY A 464 -4.93 -16.26 -2.31
CA GLY A 464 -5.97 -15.37 -1.78
C GLY A 464 -5.43 -14.11 -1.08
N GLU A 465 -4.13 -14.01 -0.82
CA GLU A 465 -3.53 -12.82 -0.23
C GLU A 465 -3.26 -11.73 -1.27
N LEU A 466 -3.89 -10.58 -1.07
CA LEU A 466 -3.63 -9.35 -1.83
C LEU A 466 -2.29 -8.72 -1.40
N ARG A 467 -1.45 -8.38 -2.38
CA ARG A 467 -0.18 -7.68 -2.19
C ARG A 467 -0.06 -6.52 -3.17
N PRO A 468 0.10 -5.28 -2.69
CA PRO A 468 0.52 -4.18 -3.54
C PRO A 468 1.88 -4.47 -4.16
N LEU A 469 2.09 -3.97 -5.38
CA LEU A 469 3.36 -4.07 -6.09
C LEU A 469 3.91 -2.67 -6.35
N SER A 470 5.23 -2.54 -6.35
CA SER A 470 5.90 -1.32 -6.79
C SER A 470 5.58 -1.01 -8.27
N PRO A 471 5.92 0.20 -8.76
CA PRO A 471 5.77 0.53 -10.17
C PRO A 471 6.43 -0.52 -11.09
N VAL A 472 5.67 -0.98 -12.09
CA VAL A 472 6.09 -2.04 -13.02
C VAL A 472 6.43 -1.40 -14.36
N ARG A 473 7.62 -1.70 -14.86
CA ARG A 473 8.05 -1.31 -16.19
C ARG A 473 7.51 -2.29 -17.22
N PHE A 474 6.91 -1.75 -18.27
CA PHE A 474 6.46 -2.49 -19.44
C PHE A 474 7.44 -2.29 -20.59
N GLU A 475 7.93 -3.40 -21.14
CA GLU A 475 8.80 -3.42 -22.30
C GLU A 475 8.19 -4.33 -23.37
N ARG A 476 8.41 -3.97 -24.64
CA ARG A 476 7.87 -4.70 -25.78
C ARG A 476 9.00 -5.05 -26.74
N PRO A 477 9.74 -6.14 -26.49
CA PRO A 477 10.89 -6.53 -27.32
C PRO A 477 10.48 -6.93 -28.75
N SER A 478 9.22 -7.33 -28.96
CA SER A 478 8.68 -7.60 -30.30
C SER A 478 7.15 -7.38 -30.32
N PRO A 479 6.49 -7.35 -31.48
CA PRO A 479 5.02 -7.25 -31.54
C PRO A 479 4.27 -8.32 -30.73
N ASP A 480 4.85 -9.51 -30.57
CA ASP A 480 4.20 -10.67 -29.96
C ASP A 480 4.67 -10.95 -28.52
N ARG A 481 5.61 -10.15 -28.01
CA ARG A 481 6.19 -10.36 -26.69
C ARG A 481 6.18 -9.08 -25.88
N TRP A 482 5.78 -9.23 -24.62
CA TRP A 482 5.86 -8.18 -23.62
C TRP A 482 6.64 -8.67 -22.42
N GLN A 483 7.26 -7.73 -21.71
CA GLN A 483 8.03 -7.98 -20.51
C GLN A 483 7.59 -6.99 -19.44
N LEU A 484 7.22 -7.52 -18.28
CA LEU A 484 6.89 -6.75 -17.09
C LEU A 484 8.02 -6.95 -16.09
N ARG A 485 8.57 -5.85 -15.59
CA ARG A 485 9.74 -5.86 -14.69
C ARG A 485 9.48 -4.93 -13.50
N GLY A 486 9.66 -5.45 -12.30
CA GLY A 486 9.60 -4.69 -11.06
C GLY A 486 10.48 -5.34 -9.98
N PRO A 487 10.64 -4.69 -8.82
CA PRO A 487 11.36 -5.27 -7.68
C PRO A 487 10.78 -6.62 -7.23
N GLU A 488 9.44 -6.75 -7.26
CA GLU A 488 8.71 -7.91 -6.75
C GLU A 488 8.24 -8.87 -7.84
N LEU A 489 8.53 -8.60 -9.12
CA LEU A 489 8.11 -9.47 -10.22
C LEU A 489 8.98 -9.35 -11.48
N ALA A 490 9.04 -10.45 -12.22
CA ALA A 490 9.47 -10.46 -13.60
C ALA A 490 8.59 -11.42 -14.39
N LEU A 491 7.80 -10.89 -15.32
CA LEU A 491 6.88 -11.68 -16.15
C LEU A 491 7.16 -11.45 -17.63
N ASP A 492 7.18 -12.51 -18.40
CA ASP A 492 7.20 -12.50 -19.85
C ASP A 492 5.83 -12.91 -20.37
N PHE A 493 5.35 -12.21 -21.38
CA PHE A 493 4.08 -12.50 -22.03
C PHE A 493 4.29 -12.86 -23.49
N VAL A 494 3.57 -13.88 -23.94
CA VAL A 494 3.53 -14.32 -25.34
C VAL A 494 2.12 -14.23 -25.86
N ARG A 495 1.96 -13.48 -26.95
CA ARG A 495 0.69 -13.29 -27.64
C ARG A 495 0.28 -14.56 -28.39
N GLU A 496 -0.98 -14.95 -28.22
CA GLU A 496 -1.63 -16.03 -28.97
C GLU A 496 -2.72 -15.48 -29.91
N ALA A 497 -3.42 -14.43 -29.49
CA ALA A 497 -4.42 -13.71 -30.28
C ALA A 497 -4.34 -12.20 -30.00
N GLN A 498 -5.04 -11.38 -30.79
CA GLN A 498 -5.07 -9.94 -30.59
C GLN A 498 -6.42 -9.38 -30.98
N ARG A 499 -6.89 -8.41 -30.20
CA ARG A 499 -7.95 -7.51 -30.61
C ARG A 499 -7.41 -6.10 -30.77
N GLU A 500 -7.97 -5.38 -31.73
CA GLU A 500 -7.64 -4.00 -32.00
C GLU A 500 -8.91 -3.19 -32.24
N GLN A 501 -8.88 -1.95 -31.77
CA GLN A 501 -9.97 -1.03 -32.00
C GLN A 501 -9.42 0.37 -32.23
N ARG A 502 -9.96 1.01 -33.28
CA ARG A 502 -9.72 2.43 -33.56
C ARG A 502 -11.05 3.15 -33.68
N VAL A 503 -11.26 4.13 -32.81
CA VAL A 503 -12.41 5.04 -32.86
C VAL A 503 -11.89 6.44 -33.14
N ASP A 504 -12.51 7.11 -34.10
CA ASP A 504 -12.27 8.53 -34.39
C ASP A 504 -13.62 9.21 -34.66
N LEU A 505 -14.13 9.89 -33.63
CA LEU A 505 -15.33 10.71 -33.66
C LEU A 505 -14.97 12.21 -33.62
N LYS A 506 -13.77 12.57 -34.11
CA LYS A 506 -13.16 13.91 -34.12
C LYS A 506 -12.83 14.46 -32.72
N LEU A 507 -13.84 14.65 -31.88
CA LEU A 507 -13.67 15.09 -30.49
C LEU A 507 -13.22 13.94 -29.59
N ILE A 508 -13.62 12.71 -29.93
CA ILE A 508 -13.25 11.51 -29.20
C ILE A 508 -12.41 10.64 -30.12
N ALA A 509 -11.21 10.27 -29.69
CA ALA A 509 -10.37 9.33 -30.42
C ALA A 509 -9.82 8.28 -29.46
N SER A 510 -9.77 7.03 -29.90
CA SER A 510 -9.28 5.92 -29.10
C SER A 510 -8.54 4.95 -30.00
N ILE A 511 -7.29 4.62 -29.64
CA ILE A 511 -6.49 3.57 -30.27
C ILE A 511 -6.18 2.55 -29.20
N TYR A 512 -6.62 1.33 -29.44
CA TYR A 512 -6.65 0.27 -28.46
C TYR A 512 -6.11 -1.01 -29.08
N THR A 513 -5.10 -1.61 -28.45
CA THR A 513 -4.57 -2.92 -28.82
C THR A 513 -4.50 -3.77 -27.56
N GLN A 514 -5.14 -4.94 -27.57
CA GLN A 514 -5.12 -5.87 -26.44
C GLN A 514 -4.71 -7.26 -26.92
N PRO A 515 -3.41 -7.59 -26.80
CA PRO A 515 -2.93 -8.96 -26.96
C PRO A 515 -3.52 -9.90 -25.90
N LEU A 516 -3.95 -11.09 -26.34
CA LEU A 516 -4.44 -12.17 -25.49
C LEU A 516 -3.40 -13.30 -25.53
N GLY A 517 -3.05 -13.88 -24.38
CA GLY A 517 -1.93 -14.80 -24.36
C GLY A 517 -1.63 -15.43 -23.01
N ARG A 518 -0.35 -15.80 -22.87
CA ARG A 518 0.17 -16.45 -21.67
C ARG A 518 1.31 -15.67 -21.05
N PHE A 519 1.37 -15.73 -19.73
CA PHE A 519 2.46 -15.22 -18.92
C PHE A 519 3.28 -16.37 -18.34
N SER A 520 4.59 -16.15 -18.28
CA SER A 520 5.54 -16.95 -17.52
C SER A 520 6.51 -16.05 -16.74
N GLY A 521 7.18 -16.57 -15.73
CA GLY A 521 8.10 -15.81 -14.87
C GLY A 521 7.78 -15.99 -13.39
N TRP A 522 7.99 -14.97 -12.57
CA TRP A 522 7.79 -15.07 -11.12
C TRP A 522 7.25 -13.78 -10.49
N ILE A 523 6.60 -13.96 -9.33
CA ILE A 523 6.16 -12.88 -8.43
C ILE A 523 6.58 -13.24 -7.00
N LEU A 524 6.99 -12.28 -6.17
CA LEU A 524 7.26 -12.51 -4.75
C LEU A 524 5.97 -12.66 -3.94
N ASN A 525 5.93 -13.65 -3.04
CA ASN A 525 4.90 -13.73 -2.01
C ASN A 525 5.19 -12.81 -0.81
N GLY A 526 4.27 -12.79 0.16
CA GLY A 526 4.40 -12.00 1.39
C GLY A 526 5.60 -12.35 2.27
N ARG A 527 6.27 -13.48 2.02
CA ARG A 527 7.48 -13.92 2.72
C ARG A 527 8.76 -13.62 1.92
N GLY A 528 8.66 -12.86 0.82
CA GLY A 528 9.77 -12.56 -0.07
C GLY A 528 10.24 -13.75 -0.93
N GLN A 529 9.45 -14.82 -1.02
CA GLN A 529 9.78 -16.01 -1.81
C GLN A 529 9.22 -15.87 -3.23
N LYS A 530 10.02 -16.25 -4.23
CA LYS A 530 9.57 -16.30 -5.62
C LYS A 530 8.55 -17.41 -5.81
N ARG A 531 7.43 -17.04 -6.44
CA ARG A 531 6.37 -17.93 -6.87
C ARG A 531 6.36 -17.96 -8.39
N GLU A 532 6.72 -19.10 -8.94
CA GLU A 532 6.81 -19.30 -10.38
C GLU A 532 5.43 -19.33 -11.03
N ILE A 533 5.38 -18.81 -12.25
CA ILE A 533 4.25 -18.80 -13.16
C ILE A 533 4.76 -19.40 -14.46
N GLU A 534 4.13 -20.46 -14.94
CA GLU A 534 4.53 -21.09 -16.20
C GLU A 534 3.58 -20.78 -17.35
N GLN A 535 2.28 -20.73 -17.07
CA GLN A 535 1.22 -20.73 -18.08
C GLN A 535 -0.02 -19.93 -17.63
N ALA A 536 0.16 -18.84 -16.88
CA ALA A 536 -0.97 -17.99 -16.49
C ALA A 536 -1.60 -17.38 -17.74
N SER A 537 -2.93 -17.36 -17.81
CA SER A 537 -3.67 -16.78 -18.92
C SER A 537 -4.06 -15.34 -18.62
N GLY A 538 -4.06 -14.49 -19.63
CA GLY A 538 -4.49 -13.11 -19.45
C GLY A 538 -4.26 -12.25 -20.67
N VAL A 539 -4.21 -10.95 -20.43
CA VAL A 539 -4.14 -9.93 -21.46
C VAL A 539 -3.06 -8.90 -21.15
N THR A 540 -2.50 -8.30 -22.20
CA THR A 540 -1.81 -7.01 -22.11
C THR A 540 -2.57 -5.99 -22.94
N GLU A 541 -2.34 -4.71 -22.72
CA GLU A 541 -3.06 -3.63 -23.38
C GLU A 541 -2.16 -2.40 -23.58
N ASP A 542 -2.24 -1.78 -24.76
CA ASP A 542 -1.77 -0.41 -25.04
C ASP A 542 -2.99 0.40 -25.47
N HIS A 543 -3.38 1.37 -24.65
CA HIS A 543 -4.52 2.22 -24.93
C HIS A 543 -4.11 3.68 -24.89
N ARG A 544 -4.47 4.40 -25.94
CA ARG A 544 -4.43 5.86 -26.03
C ARG A 544 -5.83 6.38 -26.29
N ALA A 545 -6.32 7.24 -25.41
CA ALA A 545 -7.64 7.83 -25.55
C ALA A 545 -7.59 9.36 -25.41
N ARG A 546 -8.42 10.00 -26.23
CA ARG A 546 -8.71 11.42 -26.26
C ARG A 546 -10.22 11.56 -26.07
N TRP A 547 -10.65 12.12 -24.94
CA TRP A 547 -12.05 12.08 -24.46
C TRP A 547 -13.02 13.16 -24.94
#